data_AF-A0A1X7SWA3-F1
#
_entry.id   AF-A0A1X7SWA3-F1
#
_cell.length_a   1.000
_cell.length_b   1.000
_cell.length_c   1.000
_cell.angle_alpha   90.00
_cell.angle_beta   90.00
_cell.angle_gamma   90.00
#
_symmetry.space_group_name_H-M   'P 1'
#
loop_
_entity.id
_entity.type
_entity.pdbx_description
1 polymer ?
#
loop_
_entity_poly.entity_id
_entity_poly.type
_entity_poly.pdbx_seq_one_letter_code
_entity_poly.pdbx_strand_id
1 'polypeptide(L)'
;MFYVFWMTRNRSIPGDIVCVQLLDRSEWKGVTRKLPLRDNDESHDESYDSPRPTGRVVGIWSRSDRDIIASFPEENVSSDKMRKVLVVPYDIGIPKIRINTRLSNELKHHRIVVRFDDWDINSHYPNGHFVRSIGPIGDTETEIQAILIENELSTSSFTQSILSELPDGDSWKIEDEELRKRRDLRSHLIYSIDPKGCEDVDDALSVKSLRRGIELGVHIADVSYFVRSGSYTDREAKERSTTVYLADRRYDMLPAVLSSNLCSLLSNVDRYAVSVICTLDPHYEIKSIWYGRTIIRSAYKLTYEVAQDLFEDKDDEYMISLIPELSESKLTPPELAEKVSELRHSIKKLVEIARVLREKRNRNGALELEGVEVKIQMTDKDNIDDIIPKKPQEIHETVAECMIFANEWVARKISHQLPSKALLRSHGAPPQDMFSSLKECASARGYVIKTSSNLKLAQSLDNAVDEFDPEVNKVLRMLATQSMIQALYTSTGSNHKLSHYGLGIECYTHFTSPIRRYADLL
;
A
#
# COMPACT_ATOMS: atom_id res chain seq x y z
N MET A 1 1.31 -23.15 -13.96
CA MET A 1 2.10 -22.02 -14.49
C MET A 1 3.12 -22.61 -15.47
N PHE A 2 3.30 -22.01 -16.65
CA PHE A 2 4.29 -22.45 -17.66
C PHE A 2 5.17 -21.26 -18.03
N TYR A 3 6.36 -21.52 -18.57
CA TYR A 3 7.34 -20.48 -18.90
C TYR A 3 7.49 -20.30 -20.41
N VAL A 4 7.64 -19.04 -20.84
CA VAL A 4 8.00 -18.69 -22.21
C VAL A 4 9.37 -18.01 -22.18
N PHE A 5 10.36 -18.63 -22.81
CA PHE A 5 11.72 -18.12 -22.89
C PHE A 5 11.84 -17.03 -23.96
N TRP A 6 12.86 -16.17 -23.86
CA TRP A 6 13.05 -15.03 -24.75
C TRP A 6 13.00 -15.42 -26.24
N MET A 7 13.68 -16.50 -26.63
CA MET A 7 13.68 -17.02 -28.01
C MET A 7 12.29 -17.46 -28.50
N THR A 8 11.37 -17.80 -27.59
CA THR A 8 10.02 -18.29 -27.92
C THR A 8 8.92 -17.25 -27.69
N ARG A 9 9.28 -15.98 -27.44
CA ARG A 9 8.32 -14.87 -27.24
C ARG A 9 7.66 -14.35 -28.52
N ASN A 10 8.21 -14.67 -29.70
CA ASN A 10 7.63 -14.30 -31.00
C ASN A 10 7.20 -12.81 -31.08
N ARG A 11 8.13 -11.90 -30.78
CA ARG A 11 7.94 -10.43 -30.83
C ARG A 11 6.82 -9.90 -29.91
N SER A 12 6.46 -10.61 -28.84
CA SER A 12 5.61 -10.08 -27.78
C SER A 12 6.40 -9.17 -26.82
N ILE A 13 5.73 -8.17 -26.25
CA ILE A 13 6.27 -7.28 -25.21
C ILE A 13 5.54 -7.48 -23.87
N PRO A 14 6.11 -7.06 -22.73
CA PRO A 14 5.39 -7.06 -21.45
C PRO A 14 4.04 -6.34 -21.56
N GLY A 15 2.99 -6.96 -21.00
CA GLY A 15 1.61 -6.46 -21.06
C GLY A 15 0.76 -7.02 -22.22
N ASP A 16 1.36 -7.66 -23.23
CA ASP A 16 0.60 -8.27 -24.32
C ASP A 16 -0.25 -9.46 -23.85
N ILE A 17 -1.46 -9.57 -24.40
CA ILE A 17 -2.28 -10.79 -24.31
C ILE A 17 -1.89 -11.70 -25.47
N VAL A 18 -1.32 -12.87 -25.14
CA VAL A 18 -0.71 -13.79 -26.11
C VAL A 18 -1.37 -15.16 -26.13
N CYS A 19 -1.34 -15.81 -27.29
CA CYS A 19 -1.69 -17.22 -27.45
C CYS A 19 -0.41 -18.07 -27.41
N VAL A 20 -0.38 -19.07 -26.52
CA VAL A 20 0.80 -19.92 -26.30
C VAL A 20 0.49 -21.37 -26.65
N GLN A 21 1.38 -21.98 -27.42
CA GLN A 21 1.41 -23.43 -27.63
C GLN A 21 2.37 -24.05 -26.62
N LEU A 22 1.89 -25.03 -25.84
CA LEU A 22 2.74 -25.81 -24.95
C LEU A 22 3.71 -26.66 -25.77
N LEU A 23 4.96 -26.70 -25.34
CA LEU A 23 5.99 -27.56 -25.92
C LEU A 23 5.89 -28.97 -25.36
N ASP A 24 6.47 -29.93 -26.09
CA ASP A 24 6.54 -31.31 -25.64
C ASP A 24 7.34 -31.43 -24.34
N ARG A 25 7.02 -32.43 -23.53
CA ARG A 25 7.67 -32.63 -22.22
C ARG A 25 9.19 -32.79 -22.32
N SER A 26 9.69 -33.27 -23.46
CA SER A 26 11.13 -33.38 -23.74
C SER A 26 11.82 -32.02 -23.90
N GLU A 27 11.07 -30.96 -24.18
CA GLU A 27 11.56 -29.59 -24.38
C GLU A 27 11.32 -28.69 -23.17
N TRP A 28 10.82 -29.26 -22.07
CA TRP A 28 10.65 -28.55 -20.81
C TRP A 28 12.01 -28.21 -20.22
N LYS A 29 12.18 -26.97 -19.79
CA LYS A 29 13.45 -26.43 -19.29
C LYS A 29 13.29 -25.98 -17.84
N GLY A 30 14.38 -26.06 -17.08
CA GLY A 30 14.49 -25.43 -15.76
C GLY A 30 14.68 -23.92 -15.88
N VAL A 31 14.40 -23.19 -14.79
CA VAL A 31 14.74 -21.76 -14.72
C VAL A 31 16.25 -21.64 -14.53
N THR A 32 16.91 -20.88 -15.39
CA THR A 32 18.35 -20.57 -15.28
C THR A 32 18.56 -19.50 -14.20
N ARG A 33 19.53 -19.72 -13.30
CA ARG A 33 19.86 -18.75 -12.22
C ARG A 33 20.71 -17.55 -12.67
N LYS A 34 21.08 -17.46 -13.95
CA LYS A 34 21.88 -16.35 -14.51
C LYS A 34 20.97 -15.17 -14.91
N LEU A 35 21.28 -13.99 -14.39
CA LEU A 35 20.79 -12.72 -14.94
C LEU A 35 21.53 -12.49 -16.27
N PRO A 36 20.84 -12.27 -17.40
CA PRO A 36 21.49 -11.78 -18.60
C PRO A 36 21.86 -10.31 -18.37
N LEU A 37 23.01 -10.06 -17.76
CA LEU A 37 23.62 -8.73 -17.79
C LEU A 37 24.10 -8.48 -19.22
N ARG A 38 24.06 -7.20 -19.63
CA ARG A 38 24.44 -6.77 -20.98
C ARG A 38 25.87 -7.24 -21.30
N ASP A 39 25.96 -7.90 -22.45
CA ASP A 39 27.15 -8.30 -23.21
C ASP A 39 28.11 -9.36 -22.62
N ASN A 40 28.26 -10.45 -23.40
CA ASN A 40 29.38 -11.40 -23.46
C ASN A 40 29.80 -12.16 -22.19
N ASP A 41 28.93 -13.00 -21.63
CA ASP A 41 29.38 -14.08 -20.75
C ASP A 41 29.02 -15.47 -21.30
N GLU A 42 29.89 -15.98 -22.20
CA GLU A 42 29.90 -17.38 -22.62
C GLU A 42 30.58 -18.23 -21.53
N SER A 43 29.81 -18.67 -20.54
CA SER A 43 30.24 -19.75 -19.63
C SER A 43 29.20 -20.86 -19.54
N HIS A 44 29.59 -22.05 -20.00
CA HIS A 44 28.82 -23.30 -20.05
C HIS A 44 28.82 -24.03 -18.71
N ASP A 45 28.13 -23.50 -17.70
CA ASP A 45 27.77 -24.30 -16.53
C ASP A 45 26.33 -23.98 -16.13
N GLU A 46 25.40 -24.75 -16.69
CA GLU A 46 23.96 -24.54 -16.54
C GLU A 46 23.42 -25.46 -15.43
N SER A 47 23.46 -24.96 -14.20
CA SER A 47 22.66 -25.52 -13.10
C SER A 47 21.19 -25.17 -13.36
N TYR A 48 20.44 -26.12 -13.95
CA TYR A 48 19.00 -25.99 -14.16
C TYR A 48 18.22 -26.49 -12.94
N ASP A 49 17.21 -25.73 -12.53
CA ASP A 49 16.15 -26.25 -11.67
C ASP A 49 15.39 -27.39 -12.39
N SER A 50 14.56 -28.14 -11.67
CA SER A 50 13.70 -29.18 -12.24
C SER A 50 12.91 -28.67 -13.47
N PRO A 51 12.78 -29.47 -14.55
CA PRO A 51 12.15 -29.03 -15.79
C PRO A 51 10.67 -28.69 -15.55
N ARG A 52 10.29 -27.46 -15.89
CA ARG A 52 8.92 -26.94 -15.72
C ARG A 52 8.22 -26.88 -17.08
N PRO A 53 6.87 -26.87 -17.14
CA PRO A 53 6.14 -26.71 -18.40
C PRO A 53 6.58 -25.46 -19.16
N THR A 54 6.95 -25.62 -20.44
CA THR A 54 7.38 -24.54 -21.32
C THR A 54 6.45 -24.36 -22.52
N GLY A 55 6.40 -23.15 -23.05
CA GLY A 55 5.57 -22.81 -24.20
C GLY A 55 6.26 -21.85 -25.17
N ARG A 56 5.69 -21.75 -26.38
CA ARG A 56 6.04 -20.75 -27.39
C ARG A 56 4.84 -19.90 -27.77
N VAL A 57 5.05 -18.59 -27.92
CA VAL A 57 4.01 -17.67 -28.37
C VAL A 57 3.76 -17.90 -29.86
N VAL A 58 2.53 -18.27 -30.20
CA VAL A 58 2.11 -18.53 -31.60
C VAL A 58 1.31 -17.38 -32.19
N GLY A 59 0.77 -16.50 -31.35
CA GLY A 59 0.03 -15.33 -31.78
C GLY A 59 -0.10 -14.30 -30.66
N ILE A 60 -0.33 -13.05 -31.06
CA ILE A 60 -0.57 -11.94 -30.15
C ILE A 60 -2.02 -11.54 -30.35
N TRP A 61 -2.84 -11.76 -29.33
CA TRP A 61 -4.28 -11.52 -29.38
C TRP A 61 -4.60 -10.04 -29.23
N SER A 62 -3.96 -9.39 -28.27
CA SER A 62 -4.05 -7.94 -28.05
C SER A 62 -2.69 -7.41 -27.63
N ARG A 63 -2.28 -6.30 -28.24
CA ARG A 63 -1.09 -5.56 -27.83
C ARG A 63 -1.41 -4.68 -26.63
N SER A 64 -0.42 -4.45 -25.78
CA SER A 64 -0.48 -3.37 -24.78
C SER A 64 -0.29 -2.02 -25.47
N ASP A 65 -1.29 -1.15 -25.39
CA ASP A 65 -1.23 0.21 -25.92
C ASP A 65 -0.87 1.18 -24.79
N ARG A 66 0.42 1.17 -24.41
CA ARG A 66 0.95 1.99 -23.30
C ARG A 66 2.05 2.92 -23.77
N ASP A 67 2.17 4.04 -23.07
CA ASP A 67 3.28 4.97 -23.21
C ASP A 67 4.55 4.33 -22.63
N ILE A 68 5.63 4.27 -23.43
CA ILE A 68 6.91 3.69 -23.03
C ILE A 68 7.90 4.82 -22.80
N ILE A 69 8.51 4.87 -21.61
CA ILE A 69 9.59 5.82 -21.36
C ILE A 69 10.89 5.31 -21.98
N ALA A 70 11.57 6.16 -22.72
CA ALA A 70 12.84 5.82 -23.36
C ALA A 70 13.84 6.98 -23.33
N SER A 71 15.09 6.65 -23.64
CA SER A 71 16.19 7.60 -23.81
C SER A 71 17.04 7.24 -25.03
N PHE A 72 17.73 8.23 -25.58
CA PHE A 72 18.72 7.98 -26.64
C PHE A 72 19.99 7.36 -26.03
N PRO A 73 20.66 6.41 -26.73
CA PRO A 73 21.95 5.90 -26.28
C PRO A 73 23.03 6.98 -26.31
N GLU A 74 23.97 6.95 -25.35
CA GLU A 74 25.07 7.93 -25.27
C GLU A 74 26.00 7.87 -26.48
N GLU A 75 26.25 6.65 -26.96
CA GLU A 75 27.05 6.32 -28.14
C GLU A 75 26.14 6.09 -29.34
N ASN A 76 26.39 6.81 -30.44
CA ASN A 76 25.72 6.73 -31.76
C ASN A 76 24.54 7.68 -32.01
N VAL A 77 24.83 8.98 -32.15
CA VAL A 77 24.00 9.82 -33.03
C VAL A 77 24.88 10.30 -34.18
N SER A 78 24.93 9.50 -35.25
CA SER A 78 25.59 9.92 -36.49
C SER A 78 24.91 11.17 -37.03
N SER A 79 25.74 12.17 -37.32
CA SER A 79 25.39 13.46 -37.90
C SER A 79 25.01 13.31 -39.37
N ASP A 80 23.83 12.79 -39.71
CA ASP A 80 23.24 13.17 -41.00
C ASP A 80 21.72 12.99 -41.13
N LYS A 81 21.17 13.88 -41.95
CA LYS A 81 19.77 14.15 -42.25
C LYS A 81 18.89 12.89 -42.30
N MET A 82 18.06 12.75 -41.26
CA MET A 82 16.88 11.86 -41.15
C MET A 82 17.18 10.36 -41.28
N ARG A 83 17.49 9.66 -40.18
CA ARG A 83 17.69 8.20 -40.20
C ARG A 83 17.26 7.57 -38.89
N LYS A 84 16.25 6.70 -38.97
CA LYS A 84 15.79 5.74 -37.95
C LYS A 84 16.81 5.53 -36.81
N VAL A 85 16.47 5.98 -35.60
CA VAL A 85 17.33 5.88 -34.41
C VAL A 85 16.75 4.83 -33.46
N LEU A 86 17.62 4.10 -32.76
CA LEU A 86 17.22 3.20 -31.68
C LEU A 86 17.20 3.97 -30.36
N VAL A 87 16.09 3.89 -29.66
CA VAL A 87 15.96 4.37 -28.28
C VAL A 87 15.92 3.20 -27.32
N VAL A 88 16.38 3.43 -26.10
CA VAL A 88 16.46 2.44 -25.03
C VAL A 88 15.32 2.69 -24.06
N PRO A 89 14.34 1.77 -23.96
CA PRO A 89 13.29 1.86 -22.94
C PRO A 89 13.85 1.85 -21.51
N TYR A 90 13.10 2.46 -20.59
CA TYR A 90 13.37 2.42 -19.16
C TYR A 90 13.12 1.02 -18.59
N ASP A 91 12.01 0.38 -18.98
CA ASP A 91 11.72 -1.03 -18.69
C ASP A 91 12.66 -1.96 -19.46
N ILE A 92 13.56 -2.63 -18.72
CA ILE A 92 14.54 -3.58 -19.25
C ILE A 92 13.91 -4.81 -19.92
N GLY A 93 12.63 -5.08 -19.66
CA GLY A 93 11.86 -6.13 -20.31
C GLY A 93 11.49 -5.82 -21.76
N ILE A 94 11.60 -4.55 -22.19
CA ILE A 94 11.29 -4.08 -23.53
C ILE A 94 12.59 -3.94 -24.35
N PRO A 95 12.66 -4.49 -25.58
CA PRO A 95 13.81 -4.30 -26.45
C PRO A 95 13.93 -2.85 -26.94
N LYS A 96 15.11 -2.47 -27.44
CA LYS A 96 15.31 -1.15 -28.08
C LYS A 96 14.27 -0.91 -29.17
N ILE A 97 13.71 0.30 -29.21
CA ILE A 97 12.65 0.67 -30.16
C ILE A 97 13.23 1.56 -31.23
N ARG A 98 12.88 1.30 -32.49
CA ARG A 98 13.28 2.13 -33.62
C ARG A 98 12.26 3.25 -33.83
N ILE A 99 12.71 4.49 -33.73
CA ILE A 99 11.89 5.68 -33.99
C ILE A 99 12.43 6.50 -35.16
N ASN A 100 11.57 7.26 -35.83
CA ASN A 100 11.97 8.23 -36.84
C ASN A 100 11.87 9.64 -36.29
N THR A 101 13.00 10.31 -36.08
CA THR A 101 13.02 11.69 -35.57
C THR A 101 14.19 12.48 -36.16
N ARG A 102 14.01 13.79 -36.27
CA ARG A 102 15.07 14.75 -36.61
C ARG A 102 15.64 15.46 -35.38
N LEU A 103 15.01 15.29 -34.22
CA LEU A 103 15.34 15.97 -32.97
C LEU A 103 16.28 15.14 -32.07
N SER A 104 16.95 14.11 -32.61
CA SER A 104 17.79 13.20 -31.83
C SER A 104 18.94 13.91 -31.12
N ASN A 105 19.49 14.98 -31.71
CA ASN A 105 20.56 15.76 -31.10
C ASN A 105 20.05 16.62 -29.93
N GLU A 106 18.88 17.25 -30.09
CA GLU A 106 18.27 18.10 -29.06
C GLU A 106 17.77 17.28 -27.87
N LEU A 107 17.21 16.09 -28.14
CA LEU A 107 16.63 15.22 -27.14
C LEU A 107 17.61 14.19 -26.56
N LYS A 108 18.90 14.27 -26.91
CA LYS A 108 19.91 13.26 -26.53
C LYS A 108 19.96 13.00 -25.03
N HIS A 109 19.83 14.05 -24.23
CA HIS A 109 19.90 14.00 -22.76
C HIS A 109 18.51 14.12 -22.11
N HIS A 110 17.45 13.76 -22.82
CA HIS A 110 16.09 13.84 -22.32
C HIS A 110 15.45 12.46 -22.12
N ARG A 111 14.57 12.37 -21.12
CA ARG A 111 13.55 11.32 -21.05
C ARG A 111 12.46 11.65 -22.06
N ILE A 112 12.08 10.68 -22.87
CA ILE A 112 11.05 10.83 -23.90
C ILE A 112 9.98 9.75 -23.76
N VAL A 113 8.77 10.07 -24.21
CA VAL A 113 7.67 9.12 -24.35
C VAL A 113 7.61 8.61 -25.79
N VAL A 114 7.55 7.29 -25.94
CA VAL A 114 7.45 6.60 -27.22
C VAL A 114 6.27 5.63 -27.17
N ARG A 115 5.54 5.52 -28.28
CA ARG A 115 4.52 4.48 -28.46
C ARG A 115 4.98 3.43 -29.44
N PHE A 116 4.61 2.19 -29.16
CA PHE A 116 4.85 1.07 -30.05
C PHE A 116 3.88 1.13 -31.24
N ASP A 117 4.39 0.95 -32.45
CA ASP A 117 3.56 0.90 -33.67
C ASP A 117 3.41 -0.54 -34.16
N ASP A 118 4.52 -1.12 -34.63
CA ASP A 118 4.55 -2.46 -35.21
C ASP A 118 5.89 -3.16 -34.97
N TRP A 119 5.93 -4.45 -35.27
CA TRP A 119 7.17 -5.21 -35.29
C TRP A 119 7.20 -6.19 -36.46
N ASP A 120 7.78 -5.72 -37.57
CA ASP A 120 7.99 -6.51 -38.79
C ASP A 120 8.78 -7.81 -38.53
N ILE A 121 8.39 -8.89 -39.20
CA ILE A 121 8.99 -10.23 -39.04
C ILE A 121 10.49 -10.27 -39.39
N ASN A 122 10.95 -9.41 -40.29
CA ASN A 122 12.34 -9.34 -40.73
C ASN A 122 13.16 -8.34 -39.91
N SER A 123 12.57 -7.75 -38.87
CA SER A 123 13.21 -6.72 -38.06
C SER A 123 13.57 -7.26 -36.68
N HIS A 124 14.81 -7.03 -36.26
CA HIS A 124 15.26 -7.36 -34.90
C HIS A 124 14.66 -6.43 -33.83
N TYR A 125 14.18 -5.24 -34.21
CA TYR A 125 13.68 -4.22 -33.30
C TYR A 125 12.30 -3.73 -33.74
N PRO A 126 11.37 -3.51 -32.79
CA PRO A 126 10.08 -2.91 -33.09
C PRO A 126 10.22 -1.48 -33.60
N ASN A 127 9.21 -1.02 -34.33
CA ASN A 127 9.04 0.36 -34.72
C ASN A 127 8.10 1.06 -33.74
N GLY A 128 8.37 2.33 -33.51
CA GLY A 128 7.52 3.21 -32.72
C GLY A 128 7.67 4.66 -33.14
N HIS A 129 6.89 5.52 -32.51
CA HIS A 129 6.95 6.96 -32.75
C HIS A 129 7.11 7.73 -31.44
N PHE A 130 7.79 8.88 -31.57
CA PHE A 130 7.94 9.84 -30.49
C PHE A 130 6.61 10.55 -30.22
N VAL A 131 6.23 10.66 -28.94
CA VAL A 131 5.02 11.37 -28.51
C VAL A 131 5.38 12.75 -27.95
N ARG A 132 6.23 12.79 -26.91
CA ARG A 132 6.66 14.04 -26.25
C ARG A 132 7.96 13.86 -25.49
N SER A 133 8.64 14.98 -25.22
CA SER A 133 9.76 15.04 -24.27
C SER A 133 9.21 15.26 -22.87
N ILE A 134 9.78 14.58 -21.86
CA ILE A 134 9.45 14.80 -20.45
C ILE A 134 10.36 15.89 -19.90
N GLY A 135 11.67 15.74 -20.07
CA GLY A 135 12.67 16.67 -19.53
C GLY A 135 14.07 16.06 -19.50
N PRO A 136 15.07 16.76 -18.95
CA PRO A 136 16.45 16.30 -18.85
C PRO A 136 16.62 15.05 -17.97
N ILE A 137 17.50 14.12 -18.36
CA ILE A 137 17.82 12.94 -17.56
C ILE A 137 18.54 13.36 -16.28
N GLY A 138 18.13 12.78 -15.14
CA GLY A 138 18.69 13.09 -13.82
C GLY A 138 18.08 14.31 -13.13
N ASP A 139 17.19 15.04 -13.80
CA ASP A 139 16.34 16.04 -13.16
C ASP A 139 15.23 15.35 -12.34
N THR A 140 15.04 15.78 -11.10
CA THR A 140 14.14 15.12 -10.13
C THR A 140 12.69 15.07 -10.64
N GLU A 141 12.16 16.19 -11.14
CA GLU A 141 10.78 16.22 -11.65
C GLU A 141 10.64 15.34 -12.89
N THR A 142 11.64 15.34 -13.76
CA THR A 142 11.66 14.48 -14.95
C THR A 142 11.61 12.99 -14.59
N GLU A 143 12.43 12.54 -13.64
CA GLU A 143 12.46 11.12 -13.23
C GLU A 143 11.18 10.73 -12.47
N ILE A 144 10.60 11.63 -11.65
CA ILE A 144 9.29 11.42 -11.03
C ILE A 144 8.21 11.23 -12.10
N GLN A 145 8.13 12.14 -13.07
CA GLN A 145 7.14 12.04 -14.15
C GLN A 145 7.34 10.75 -14.97
N ALA A 146 8.58 10.34 -15.23
CA ALA A 146 8.88 9.08 -15.90
C ALA A 146 8.33 7.87 -15.13
N ILE A 147 8.54 7.81 -13.80
CA ILE A 147 8.02 6.73 -12.95
C ILE A 147 6.49 6.71 -12.95
N LEU A 148 5.84 7.88 -12.86
CA LEU A 148 4.38 7.98 -12.86
C LEU A 148 3.77 7.48 -14.18
N ILE A 149 4.34 7.85 -15.32
CA ILE A 149 3.87 7.42 -16.64
C ILE A 149 4.10 5.92 -16.85
N GLU A 150 5.28 5.40 -16.49
CA GLU A 150 5.63 3.98 -16.64
C GLU A 150 4.69 3.06 -15.84
N ASN A 151 4.16 3.55 -14.72
CA ASN A 151 3.21 2.84 -13.87
C ASN A 151 1.75 3.23 -14.14
N GLU A 152 1.47 3.98 -15.22
CA GLU A 152 0.12 4.41 -15.64
C GLU A 152 -0.66 5.15 -14.52
N LEU A 153 0.05 5.93 -13.70
CA LEU A 153 -0.53 6.65 -12.57
C LEU A 153 -1.07 8.03 -13.00
N SER A 154 -2.38 8.23 -12.88
CA SER A 154 -3.02 9.52 -13.15
C SER A 154 -2.77 10.50 -12.00
N THR A 155 -2.00 11.56 -12.28
CA THR A 155 -1.58 12.57 -11.28
C THR A 155 -1.90 14.00 -11.70
N SER A 156 -2.74 14.17 -12.72
CA SER A 156 -3.15 15.51 -13.19
C SER A 156 -3.91 16.28 -12.11
N SER A 157 -3.86 17.61 -12.17
CA SER A 157 -4.66 18.45 -11.27
C SER A 157 -6.16 18.19 -11.46
N PHE A 158 -6.92 18.31 -10.37
CA PHE A 158 -8.38 18.18 -10.41
C PHE A 158 -9.00 19.26 -11.30
N THR A 159 -9.96 18.87 -12.13
CA THR A 159 -10.63 19.80 -13.06
C THR A 159 -11.57 20.74 -12.32
N GLN A 160 -11.86 21.91 -12.92
CA GLN A 160 -12.81 22.87 -12.34
C GLN A 160 -14.21 22.26 -12.13
N SER A 161 -14.63 21.32 -12.98
CA SER A 161 -15.91 20.63 -12.84
C SER A 161 -16.00 19.80 -11.55
N ILE A 162 -14.89 19.15 -11.16
CA ILE A 162 -14.78 18.41 -9.90
C ILE A 162 -14.83 19.40 -8.73
N LEU A 163 -13.99 20.44 -8.77
CA LEU A 163 -13.91 21.43 -7.69
C LEU A 163 -15.23 22.16 -7.45
N SER A 164 -16.03 22.41 -8.51
CA SER A 164 -17.33 23.07 -8.40
C SER A 164 -18.42 22.20 -7.77
N GLU A 165 -18.21 20.89 -7.64
CA GLU A 165 -19.13 19.96 -6.96
C GLU A 165 -18.93 19.97 -5.43
N LEU A 166 -17.75 20.40 -4.98
CA LEU A 166 -17.37 20.32 -3.58
C LEU A 166 -18.03 21.45 -2.77
N PRO A 167 -18.41 21.19 -1.51
CA PRO A 167 -18.78 22.25 -0.60
C PRO A 167 -17.60 23.19 -0.35
N ASP A 168 -17.90 24.43 0.02
CA ASP A 168 -16.89 25.37 0.49
C ASP A 168 -16.33 24.90 1.84
N GLY A 169 -15.02 24.62 1.85
CA GLY A 169 -14.34 23.99 2.98
C GLY A 169 -14.31 24.85 4.25
N ASP A 170 -14.28 26.18 4.12
CA ASP A 170 -14.14 27.09 5.26
C ASP A 170 -15.48 27.42 5.92
N SER A 171 -16.57 27.39 5.14
CA SER A 171 -17.92 27.72 5.62
C SER A 171 -18.73 26.49 6.03
N TRP A 172 -18.26 25.29 5.71
CA TRP A 172 -18.98 24.04 6.02
C TRP A 172 -19.15 23.81 7.52
N LYS A 173 -20.34 23.37 7.92
CA LYS A 173 -20.71 23.03 9.29
C LYS A 173 -21.59 21.78 9.30
N ILE A 174 -21.67 21.16 10.47
CA ILE A 174 -22.60 20.06 10.72
C ILE A 174 -24.04 20.54 10.49
N GLU A 175 -24.79 19.76 9.72
CA GLU A 175 -26.19 20.05 9.38
C GLU A 175 -27.13 19.54 10.49
N ASP A 176 -28.18 20.31 10.80
CA ASP A 176 -29.17 19.97 11.83
C ASP A 176 -29.91 18.65 11.56
N GLU A 177 -30.06 18.30 10.27
CA GLU A 177 -30.69 17.04 9.88
C GLU A 177 -29.80 15.84 10.22
N GLU A 178 -28.50 15.96 9.99
CA GLU A 178 -27.53 14.90 10.27
C GLU A 178 -27.32 14.71 11.79
N LEU A 179 -27.42 15.78 12.58
CA LEU A 179 -27.45 15.71 14.06
C LEU A 179 -28.56 14.79 14.59
N ARG A 180 -29.69 14.66 13.88
CA ARG A 180 -30.80 13.79 14.29
C ARG A 180 -30.63 12.34 13.84
N LYS A 181 -29.90 12.11 12.74
CA LYS A 181 -29.70 10.76 12.16
C LYS A 181 -28.47 10.04 12.70
N ARG A 182 -27.43 10.80 13.05
CA ARG A 182 -26.14 10.27 13.49
C ARG A 182 -26.10 10.14 15.01
N ARG A 183 -25.37 9.13 15.49
CA ARG A 183 -25.07 9.02 16.92
C ARG A 183 -24.02 10.05 17.30
N ASP A 184 -24.34 10.92 18.25
CA ASP A 184 -23.42 11.92 18.76
C ASP A 184 -22.43 11.29 19.75
N LEU A 185 -21.14 11.38 19.42
CA LEU A 185 -20.03 10.89 20.25
C LEU A 185 -19.06 12.02 20.62
N ARG A 186 -19.39 13.29 20.39
CA ARG A 186 -18.49 14.43 20.67
C ARG A 186 -18.08 14.56 22.14
N SER A 187 -18.80 13.92 23.05
CA SER A 187 -18.44 13.85 24.47
C SER A 187 -17.45 12.74 24.82
N HIS A 188 -17.07 11.87 23.88
CA HIS A 188 -16.14 10.77 24.10
C HIS A 188 -14.71 11.29 23.93
N LEU A 189 -13.78 10.76 24.71
CA LEU A 189 -12.36 10.97 24.48
C LEU A 189 -11.95 10.19 23.23
N ILE A 190 -11.88 10.92 22.11
CA ILE A 190 -11.47 10.40 20.80
C ILE A 190 -10.15 11.07 20.43
N TYR A 191 -9.21 10.33 19.85
CA TYR A 191 -7.94 10.86 19.38
C TYR A 191 -7.45 10.09 18.17
N SER A 192 -6.65 10.73 17.31
CA SER A 192 -5.94 10.05 16.22
C SER A 192 -4.46 9.84 16.59
N ILE A 193 -3.82 8.85 15.96
CA ILE A 193 -2.40 8.56 16.11
C ILE A 193 -1.82 8.33 14.72
N ASP A 194 -1.04 9.29 14.25
CA ASP A 194 -0.61 9.36 12.85
C ASP A 194 0.90 9.59 12.72
N PRO A 195 1.49 9.40 11.53
CA PRO A 195 2.84 9.87 11.26
C PRO A 195 2.94 11.39 11.41
N LYS A 196 4.10 11.88 11.85
CA LYS A 196 4.37 13.33 11.88
C LYS A 196 4.16 13.94 10.49
N GLY A 197 3.36 15.01 10.43
CA GLY A 197 3.02 15.70 9.18
C GLY A 197 1.85 15.11 8.40
N CYS A 198 1.15 14.11 8.93
CA CYS A 198 -0.10 13.61 8.34
C CYS A 198 -1.14 14.74 8.25
N GLU A 199 -1.80 14.88 7.10
CA GLU A 199 -2.87 15.88 6.89
C GLU A 199 -4.24 15.21 6.66
N ASP A 200 -4.22 14.01 6.09
CA ASP A 200 -5.32 13.13 5.71
C ASP A 200 -5.61 12.11 6.83
N VAL A 201 -6.14 12.59 7.96
CA VAL A 201 -6.45 11.74 9.11
C VAL A 201 -7.72 10.93 8.84
N ASP A 202 -7.54 9.68 8.42
CA ASP A 202 -8.61 8.75 8.09
C ASP A 202 -9.30 8.17 9.33
N ASP A 203 -8.55 7.90 10.39
CA ASP A 203 -9.00 7.13 11.54
C ASP A 203 -8.74 7.83 12.88
N ALA A 204 -9.63 7.54 13.84
CA ALA A 204 -9.50 7.94 15.22
C ALA A 204 -10.00 6.82 16.14
N LEU A 205 -9.50 6.79 17.37
CA LEU A 205 -9.74 5.73 18.34
C LEU A 205 -10.34 6.30 19.62
N SER A 206 -11.13 5.49 20.33
CA SER A 206 -11.58 5.79 21.69
C SER A 206 -11.66 4.54 22.53
N VAL A 207 -11.41 4.70 23.84
CA VAL A 207 -11.61 3.65 24.83
C VAL A 207 -12.40 4.22 25.99
N LYS A 208 -13.46 3.52 26.38
CA LYS A 208 -14.33 3.93 27.48
C LYS A 208 -14.63 2.78 28.42
N SER A 209 -14.30 2.96 29.69
CA SER A 209 -14.66 2.01 30.75
C SER A 209 -16.17 2.01 30.98
N LEU A 210 -16.77 0.81 30.98
CA LEU A 210 -18.19 0.61 31.28
C LEU A 210 -18.34 -0.06 32.65
N ARG A 211 -19.56 -0.03 33.21
CA ARG A 211 -19.88 -0.75 34.46
C ARG A 211 -19.55 -2.25 34.42
N ARG A 212 -19.60 -2.87 33.24
CA ARG A 212 -19.37 -4.31 33.01
C ARG A 212 -18.55 -4.55 31.74
N GLY A 213 -17.35 -3.98 31.68
CA GLY A 213 -16.43 -4.18 30.56
C GLY A 213 -15.88 -2.88 30.00
N ILE A 214 -15.50 -2.91 28.73
CA ILE A 214 -14.84 -1.80 28.03
C ILE A 214 -15.50 -1.60 26.67
N GLU A 215 -15.64 -0.35 26.24
CA GLU A 215 -16.04 0.01 24.88
C GLU A 215 -14.80 0.47 24.11
N LEU A 216 -14.51 -0.18 22.97
CA LEU A 216 -13.51 0.23 21.99
C LEU A 216 -14.23 0.85 20.79
N GLY A 217 -13.88 2.08 20.44
CA GLY A 217 -14.36 2.75 19.24
C GLY A 217 -13.25 2.89 18.20
N VAL A 218 -13.53 2.48 16.96
CA VAL A 218 -12.75 2.83 15.77
C VAL A 218 -13.64 3.71 14.90
N HIS A 219 -13.20 4.95 14.65
CA HIS A 219 -13.96 5.99 13.98
C HIS A 219 -13.27 6.37 12.68
N ILE A 220 -13.93 6.16 11.55
CA ILE A 220 -13.34 6.39 10.22
C ILE A 220 -14.02 7.58 9.56
N ALA A 221 -13.26 8.41 8.84
CA ALA A 221 -13.75 9.54 8.07
C ALA A 221 -14.95 9.16 7.16
N ASP A 222 -16.08 9.89 7.25
CA ASP A 222 -17.26 9.60 6.42
C ASP A 222 -17.17 10.27 5.04
N VAL A 223 -16.23 9.82 4.23
CA VAL A 223 -16.04 10.29 2.84
C VAL A 223 -17.29 10.05 1.99
N SER A 224 -18.02 8.95 2.26
CA SER A 224 -19.27 8.57 1.55
C SER A 224 -20.38 9.61 1.65
N TYR A 225 -20.31 10.50 2.65
CA TYR A 225 -21.24 11.62 2.77
C TYR A 225 -21.03 12.67 1.67
N PHE A 226 -19.76 12.99 1.39
CA PHE A 226 -19.35 14.03 0.47
C PHE A 226 -19.22 13.53 -0.97
N VAL A 227 -18.76 12.30 -1.16
CA VAL A 227 -18.55 11.70 -2.49
C VAL A 227 -19.75 10.81 -2.83
N ARG A 228 -20.64 11.31 -3.70
CA ARG A 228 -21.84 10.57 -4.13
C ARG A 228 -21.52 9.67 -5.32
N SER A 229 -22.07 8.46 -5.30
CA SER A 229 -21.90 7.51 -6.41
C SER A 229 -22.34 8.13 -7.74
N GLY A 230 -21.49 8.02 -8.76
CA GLY A 230 -21.71 8.53 -10.11
C GLY A 230 -21.34 9.99 -10.33
N SER A 231 -20.91 10.72 -9.29
CA SER A 231 -20.49 12.12 -9.39
C SER A 231 -19.13 12.30 -10.07
N TYR A 232 -18.71 13.55 -10.34
CA TYR A 232 -17.40 13.78 -10.98
C TYR A 232 -16.27 13.39 -10.04
N THR A 233 -16.42 13.71 -8.75
CA THR A 233 -15.45 13.32 -7.72
C THR A 233 -15.35 11.80 -7.57
N ASP A 234 -16.47 11.08 -7.59
CA ASP A 234 -16.48 9.60 -7.52
C ASP A 234 -15.76 8.95 -8.72
N ARG A 235 -16.01 9.45 -9.94
CA ARG A 235 -15.35 8.94 -11.15
C ARG A 235 -13.85 9.16 -11.13
N GLU A 236 -13.40 10.34 -10.70
CA GLU A 236 -11.98 10.65 -10.56
C GLU A 236 -11.31 9.78 -9.48
N ALA A 237 -11.96 9.64 -8.32
CA ALA A 237 -11.46 8.79 -7.24
C ALA A 237 -11.35 7.32 -7.67
N LYS A 238 -12.32 6.84 -8.46
CA LYS A 238 -12.30 5.50 -9.05
C LYS A 238 -11.13 5.31 -10.02
N GLU A 239 -10.91 6.28 -10.90
CA GLU A 239 -9.81 6.24 -11.88
C GLU A 239 -8.45 6.22 -11.17
N ARG A 240 -8.26 7.07 -10.16
CA ARG A 240 -7.03 7.11 -9.36
C ARG A 240 -6.86 5.88 -8.45
N SER A 241 -7.97 5.33 -7.95
CA SER A 241 -8.08 4.18 -7.04
C SER A 241 -7.41 4.32 -5.66
N THR A 242 -6.27 5.01 -5.56
CA THR A 242 -5.50 5.22 -4.32
C THR A 242 -4.69 6.51 -4.40
N THR A 243 -4.40 7.13 -3.25
CA THR A 243 -3.38 8.17 -3.15
C THR A 243 -2.00 7.52 -3.38
N VAL A 244 -1.15 8.18 -4.16
CA VAL A 244 0.22 7.72 -4.43
C VAL A 244 1.18 8.54 -3.57
N TYR A 245 1.95 7.86 -2.70
CA TYR A 245 2.96 8.50 -1.85
C TYR A 245 4.35 8.30 -2.46
N LEU A 246 5.07 9.39 -2.66
CA LEU A 246 6.49 9.42 -3.01
C LEU A 246 7.31 9.91 -1.81
N ALA A 247 8.63 9.99 -1.98
CA ALA A 247 9.53 10.41 -0.92
C ALA A 247 9.32 11.87 -0.46
N ASP A 248 9.05 12.77 -1.40
CA ASP A 248 8.95 14.22 -1.18
C ASP A 248 7.50 14.75 -1.19
N ARG A 249 6.58 14.02 -1.83
CA ARG A 249 5.20 14.47 -2.07
C ARG A 249 4.20 13.32 -2.12
N ARG A 250 2.92 13.68 -2.19
CA ARG A 250 1.83 12.74 -2.47
C ARG A 250 0.92 13.25 -3.59
N TYR A 251 0.28 12.34 -4.30
CA TYR A 251 -0.76 12.63 -5.28
C TYR A 251 -2.09 12.09 -4.78
N ASP A 252 -2.95 12.98 -4.34
CA ASP A 252 -4.19 12.64 -3.64
C ASP A 252 -5.21 11.97 -4.57
N MET A 253 -5.91 10.96 -4.04
CA MET A 253 -7.08 10.38 -4.67
C MET A 253 -8.26 11.37 -4.71
N LEU A 254 -8.41 12.17 -3.65
CA LEU A 254 -9.48 13.15 -3.48
C LEU A 254 -8.93 14.58 -3.45
N PRO A 255 -9.72 15.58 -3.86
CA PRO A 255 -9.31 16.99 -3.75
C PRO A 255 -8.99 17.40 -2.30
N ALA A 256 -8.01 18.30 -2.13
CA ALA A 256 -7.53 18.78 -0.82
C ALA A 256 -8.63 19.29 0.12
N VAL A 257 -9.70 19.88 -0.43
CA VAL A 257 -10.87 20.34 0.34
C VAL A 257 -11.51 19.17 1.12
N LEU A 258 -11.56 17.98 0.52
CA LEU A 258 -12.06 16.78 1.17
C LEU A 258 -10.96 16.10 1.99
N SER A 259 -9.80 15.83 1.39
CA SER A 259 -8.76 14.99 2.00
C SER A 259 -8.07 15.64 3.20
N SER A 260 -7.70 16.93 3.12
CA SER A 260 -6.94 17.62 4.16
C SER A 260 -7.82 18.46 5.11
N ASN A 261 -9.12 18.62 4.81
CA ASN A 261 -10.02 19.44 5.64
C ASN A 261 -11.31 18.70 6.04
N LEU A 262 -12.29 18.57 5.15
CA LEU A 262 -13.66 18.20 5.53
C LEU A 262 -13.82 16.76 6.01
N CYS A 263 -13.08 15.82 5.40
CA CYS A 263 -13.11 14.42 5.80
C CYS A 263 -12.06 14.11 6.88
N SER A 264 -10.93 14.83 6.88
CA SER A 264 -9.86 14.64 7.85
C SER A 264 -10.38 14.84 9.28
N LEU A 265 -10.13 13.85 10.15
CA LEU A 265 -10.58 13.84 11.55
C LEU A 265 -9.69 14.71 12.44
N LEU A 266 -9.54 15.99 12.08
CA LEU A 266 -8.74 16.99 12.78
C LEU A 266 -9.20 17.18 14.22
N SER A 267 -8.27 17.57 15.10
CA SER A 267 -8.55 17.83 16.51
C SER A 267 -9.39 19.09 16.73
N ASN A 268 -10.22 19.07 17.76
CA ASN A 268 -11.11 20.14 18.22
C ASN A 268 -12.15 20.62 17.19
N VAL A 269 -12.40 19.88 16.11
CA VAL A 269 -13.43 20.20 15.12
C VAL A 269 -14.46 19.06 15.01
N ASP A 270 -15.74 19.43 14.84
CA ASP A 270 -16.79 18.46 14.59
C ASP A 270 -16.65 17.86 13.19
N ARG A 271 -16.68 16.52 13.13
CA ARG A 271 -16.52 15.75 11.89
C ARG A 271 -17.52 14.60 11.82
N TYR A 272 -17.93 14.29 10.60
CA TYR A 272 -18.70 13.08 10.31
C TYR A 272 -17.76 11.87 10.24
N ALA A 273 -18.17 10.80 10.90
CA ALA A 273 -17.45 9.54 10.88
C ALA A 273 -18.43 8.36 10.70
N VAL A 274 -17.88 7.24 10.25
CA VAL A 274 -18.50 5.92 10.31
C VAL A 274 -17.74 5.13 11.37
N SER A 275 -18.45 4.70 12.41
CA SER A 275 -17.82 4.09 13.59
C SER A 275 -18.14 2.61 13.71
N VAL A 276 -17.12 1.85 14.12
CA VAL A 276 -17.21 0.49 14.63
C VAL A 276 -17.01 0.55 16.14
N ILE A 277 -18.05 0.25 16.91
CA ILE A 277 -18.02 0.30 18.38
C ILE A 277 -18.17 -1.12 18.90
N CYS A 278 -17.15 -1.59 19.61
CA CYS A 278 -17.08 -2.93 20.19
C CYS A 278 -17.21 -2.86 21.70
N THR A 279 -18.11 -3.67 22.27
CA THR A 279 -18.18 -3.90 23.71
C THR A 279 -17.43 -5.18 24.06
N LEU A 280 -16.43 -5.05 24.92
CA LEU A 280 -15.59 -6.11 25.45
C LEU A 280 -15.96 -6.39 26.90
N ASP A 281 -15.87 -7.63 27.36
CA ASP A 281 -15.95 -7.95 28.79
C ASP A 281 -14.62 -7.72 29.52
N PRO A 282 -14.54 -7.92 30.84
CA PRO A 282 -13.29 -7.76 31.60
C PRO A 282 -12.13 -8.69 31.16
N HIS A 283 -12.39 -9.68 30.31
CA HIS A 283 -11.37 -10.56 29.73
C HIS A 283 -11.06 -10.21 28.26
N TYR A 284 -11.51 -9.03 27.79
CA TYR A 284 -11.34 -8.56 26.43
C TYR A 284 -11.96 -9.50 25.37
N GLU A 285 -13.00 -10.24 25.76
CA GLU A 285 -13.82 -11.00 24.81
C GLU A 285 -14.93 -10.12 24.24
N ILE A 286 -15.12 -10.23 22.92
CA ILE A 286 -16.10 -9.45 22.17
C ILE A 286 -17.50 -9.93 22.54
N LYS A 287 -18.34 -9.02 23.07
CA LYS A 287 -19.75 -9.28 23.39
C LYS A 287 -20.69 -8.80 22.31
N SER A 288 -20.45 -7.62 21.77
CA SER A 288 -21.29 -7.02 20.74
C SER A 288 -20.53 -5.98 19.94
N ILE A 289 -20.92 -5.83 18.69
CA ILE A 289 -20.40 -4.78 17.82
C ILE A 289 -21.56 -4.00 17.21
N TRP A 290 -21.43 -2.68 17.27
CA TRP A 290 -22.31 -1.73 16.64
C TRP A 290 -21.58 -1.03 15.49
N TYR A 291 -22.28 -0.79 14.40
CA TYR A 291 -21.78 -0.09 13.22
C TYR A 291 -22.75 1.04 12.90
N GLY A 292 -22.25 2.22 12.59
CA GLY A 292 -23.13 3.30 12.15
C GLY A 292 -22.45 4.64 11.98
N ARG A 293 -23.22 5.58 11.43
CA ARG A 293 -22.78 6.96 11.23
C ARG A 293 -22.83 7.74 12.54
N THR A 294 -21.78 8.51 12.78
CA THR A 294 -21.54 9.26 14.01
C THR A 294 -21.11 10.69 13.71
N ILE A 295 -21.26 11.55 14.71
CA ILE A 295 -20.59 12.86 14.77
C ILE A 295 -19.59 12.78 15.90
N ILE A 296 -18.33 13.09 15.61
CA ILE A 296 -17.22 13.03 16.56
C ILE A 296 -16.54 14.39 16.64
N ARG A 297 -15.76 14.57 17.71
CA ARG A 297 -14.78 15.65 17.85
C ARG A 297 -13.52 15.00 18.41
N SER A 298 -12.50 14.85 17.57
CA SER A 298 -11.21 14.35 18.03
C SER A 298 -10.65 15.36 19.02
N ALA A 299 -10.31 14.94 20.24
CA ALA A 299 -9.73 15.80 21.26
C ALA A 299 -8.24 16.07 21.00
N TYR A 300 -7.54 15.09 20.41
CA TYR A 300 -6.09 15.15 20.19
C TYR A 300 -5.71 14.54 18.85
N LYS A 301 -4.77 15.17 18.15
CA LYS A 301 -4.07 14.60 17.00
C LYS A 301 -2.64 14.27 17.41
N LEU A 302 -2.40 13.01 17.77
CA LEU A 302 -1.11 12.57 18.29
C LEU A 302 -0.21 12.04 17.18
N THR A 303 1.11 12.16 17.35
CA THR A 303 2.05 11.37 16.56
C THR A 303 2.33 10.03 17.22
N TYR A 304 2.82 9.05 16.46
CA TYR A 304 3.26 7.77 17.01
C TYR A 304 4.25 7.92 18.16
N GLU A 305 5.21 8.83 18.03
CA GLU A 305 6.24 9.08 19.05
C GLU A 305 5.62 9.64 20.33
N VAL A 306 4.70 10.62 20.21
CA VAL A 306 4.00 11.21 21.36
C VAL A 306 3.12 10.17 22.07
N ALA A 307 2.39 9.35 21.32
CA ALA A 307 1.58 8.28 21.89
C ALA A 307 2.44 7.21 22.58
N GLN A 308 3.63 6.92 22.05
CA GLN A 308 4.61 6.03 22.68
C GLN A 308 5.12 6.63 24.00
N ASP A 309 5.47 7.92 24.01
CA ASP A 309 5.92 8.62 25.23
C ASP A 309 4.82 8.67 26.31
N LEU A 310 3.55 8.82 25.92
CA LEU A 310 2.41 8.70 26.83
C LEU A 310 2.28 7.30 27.43
N PHE A 311 2.50 6.26 26.61
CA PHE A 311 2.46 4.87 27.05
C PHE A 311 3.60 4.54 28.03
N GLU A 312 4.78 5.13 27.83
CA GLU A 312 5.98 4.96 28.66
C GLU A 312 6.00 5.83 29.94
N ASP A 313 4.92 6.56 30.22
CA ASP A 313 4.83 7.48 31.37
C ASP A 313 5.97 8.51 31.43
N LYS A 314 6.38 9.09 30.28
CA LYS A 314 7.31 10.25 30.29
C LYS A 314 6.70 11.42 31.07
N ASP A 315 7.53 12.33 31.59
CA ASP A 315 7.14 13.45 32.44
C ASP A 315 5.96 14.29 31.88
N ASP A 316 5.06 14.73 32.77
CA ASP A 316 3.84 15.47 32.41
C ASP A 316 4.15 16.83 31.75
N GLU A 317 5.13 17.59 32.24
CA GLU A 317 5.50 18.89 31.65
C GLU A 317 6.06 18.71 30.24
N TYR A 318 6.87 17.67 30.05
CA TYR A 318 7.35 17.28 28.73
C TYR A 318 6.20 16.89 27.80
N MET A 319 5.26 16.06 28.24
CA MET A 319 4.12 15.66 27.42
C MET A 319 3.23 16.84 27.02
N ILE A 320 2.96 17.76 27.96
CA ILE A 320 2.20 18.98 27.69
C ILE A 320 2.89 19.80 26.59
N SER A 321 4.21 19.92 26.63
CA SER A 321 4.97 20.68 25.62
C SER A 321 4.86 20.11 24.20
N LEU A 322 4.65 18.80 24.06
CA LEU A 322 4.59 18.11 22.78
C LEU A 322 3.20 18.04 22.16
N ILE A 323 2.15 18.19 22.95
CA ILE A 323 0.75 18.07 22.51
C ILE A 323 0.17 19.48 22.33
N PRO A 324 -0.01 19.98 21.10
CA PRO A 324 -0.48 21.33 20.84
C PRO A 324 -1.82 21.65 21.53
N GLU A 325 -2.73 20.68 21.54
CA GLU A 325 -4.05 20.85 22.16
C GLU A 325 -3.99 21.00 23.69
N LEU A 326 -2.87 20.63 24.32
CA LEU A 326 -2.62 20.85 25.75
C LEU A 326 -1.81 22.12 25.98
N SER A 327 -0.69 22.31 25.27
CA SER A 327 0.21 23.47 25.47
C SER A 327 -0.44 24.81 25.14
N GLU A 328 -1.33 24.84 24.15
CA GLU A 328 -2.05 26.05 23.76
C GLU A 328 -3.38 26.25 24.52
N SER A 329 -3.72 25.31 25.41
CA SER A 329 -4.95 25.37 26.18
C SER A 329 -4.87 26.40 27.32
N LYS A 330 -6.02 26.95 27.72
CA LYS A 330 -6.13 27.89 28.85
C LYS A 330 -6.34 27.17 30.20
N LEU A 331 -5.98 25.90 30.29
CA LEU A 331 -6.19 25.06 31.46
C LEU A 331 -5.17 25.37 32.55
N THR A 332 -5.57 25.16 33.80
CA THR A 332 -4.67 25.26 34.96
C THR A 332 -3.75 24.03 35.03
N PRO A 333 -2.58 24.11 35.69
CA PRO A 333 -1.68 22.95 35.82
C PRO A 333 -2.33 21.67 36.38
N PRO A 334 -3.23 21.72 37.38
CA PRO A 334 -3.95 20.53 37.83
C PRO A 334 -4.88 19.92 36.77
N GLU A 335 -5.57 20.75 35.99
CA GLU A 335 -6.46 20.28 34.91
C GLU A 335 -5.67 19.66 33.76
N LEU A 336 -4.50 20.22 33.43
CA LEU A 336 -3.58 19.65 32.45
C LEU A 336 -3.09 18.27 32.87
N ALA A 337 -2.66 18.12 34.13
CA ALA A 337 -2.23 16.84 34.68
C ALA A 337 -3.36 15.79 34.66
N GLU A 338 -4.60 16.19 34.96
CA GLU A 338 -5.77 15.31 34.84
C GLU A 338 -5.99 14.86 33.39
N LYS A 339 -5.87 15.76 32.41
CA LYS A 339 -6.01 15.42 30.99
C LYS A 339 -4.93 14.50 30.47
N VAL A 340 -3.67 14.72 30.87
CA VAL A 340 -2.57 13.81 30.54
C VAL A 340 -2.83 12.43 31.14
N SER A 341 -3.27 12.37 32.40
CA SER A 341 -3.61 11.12 33.08
C SER A 341 -4.75 10.35 32.39
N GLU A 342 -5.82 11.06 32.00
CA GLU A 342 -6.94 10.52 31.24
C GLU A 342 -6.48 9.90 29.91
N LEU A 343 -5.63 10.63 29.18
CA LEU A 343 -5.09 10.20 27.89
C LEU A 343 -4.16 8.98 28.04
N ARG A 344 -3.25 8.99 29.03
CA ARG A 344 -2.39 7.84 29.34
C ARG A 344 -3.21 6.60 29.68
N HIS A 345 -4.25 6.75 30.50
CA HIS A 345 -5.12 5.64 30.84
C HIS A 345 -5.78 5.05 29.58
N SER A 346 -6.32 5.89 28.70
CA SER A 346 -6.95 5.45 27.45
C SER A 346 -5.96 4.72 26.54
N ILE A 347 -4.75 5.26 26.32
CA ILE A 347 -3.72 4.64 25.48
C ILE A 347 -3.27 3.30 26.06
N LYS A 348 -3.06 3.20 27.37
CA LYS A 348 -2.68 1.93 28.01
C LYS A 348 -3.77 0.87 27.84
N LYS A 349 -5.05 1.25 28.00
CA LYS A 349 -6.17 0.33 27.76
C LYS A 349 -6.26 -0.09 26.29
N LEU A 350 -6.00 0.83 25.37
CA LEU A 350 -5.94 0.51 23.94
C LEU A 350 -4.85 -0.53 23.63
N VAL A 351 -3.64 -0.35 24.20
CA VAL A 351 -2.52 -1.30 24.08
C VAL A 351 -2.87 -2.68 24.67
N GLU A 352 -3.46 -2.73 25.87
CA GLU A 352 -3.92 -3.98 26.48
C GLU A 352 -4.90 -4.74 25.56
N ILE A 353 -5.89 -4.02 24.99
CA ILE A 353 -6.87 -4.61 24.07
C ILE A 353 -6.15 -5.14 22.81
N ALA A 354 -5.30 -4.32 22.20
CA ALA A 354 -4.59 -4.69 20.98
C ALA A 354 -3.68 -5.91 21.18
N ARG A 355 -2.99 -6.04 22.32
CA ARG A 355 -2.19 -7.23 22.64
C ARG A 355 -3.03 -8.50 22.66
N VAL A 356 -4.20 -8.46 23.30
CA VAL A 356 -5.11 -9.63 23.33
C VAL A 356 -5.64 -9.99 21.95
N LEU A 357 -6.00 -8.99 21.13
CA LEU A 357 -6.44 -9.21 19.75
C LEU A 357 -5.31 -9.83 18.90
N ARG A 358 -4.10 -9.30 19.01
CA ARG A 358 -2.91 -9.82 18.33
C ARG A 358 -2.59 -11.24 18.73
N GLU A 359 -2.62 -11.56 20.03
CA GLU A 359 -2.39 -12.93 20.52
C GLU A 359 -3.43 -13.92 19.96
N LYS A 360 -4.69 -13.51 19.82
CA LYS A 360 -5.72 -14.34 19.16
C LYS A 360 -5.39 -14.55 17.69
N ARG A 361 -4.98 -13.50 16.98
CA ARG A 361 -4.60 -13.54 15.57
C ARG A 361 -3.36 -14.41 15.33
N ASN A 362 -2.34 -14.30 16.17
CA ASN A 362 -1.12 -15.11 16.12
C ASN A 362 -1.41 -16.59 16.39
N ARG A 363 -2.34 -16.91 17.31
CA ARG A 363 -2.84 -18.29 17.49
C ARG A 363 -3.54 -18.85 16.25
N ASN A 364 -4.14 -18.00 15.42
CA ASN A 364 -4.74 -18.38 14.14
C ASN A 364 -3.72 -18.42 12.98
N GLY A 365 -2.43 -18.20 13.27
CA GLY A 365 -1.34 -18.29 12.31
C GLY A 365 -1.10 -17.03 11.50
N ALA A 366 -1.38 -15.85 12.06
CA ALA A 366 -0.85 -14.62 11.48
C ALA A 366 0.67 -14.68 11.33
N LEU A 367 1.15 -14.09 10.24
CA LEU A 367 2.57 -14.01 9.94
C LEU A 367 3.06 -12.61 10.31
N GLU A 368 4.01 -12.54 11.23
CA GLU A 368 4.82 -11.34 11.47
C GLU A 368 6.00 -11.39 10.50
N LEU A 369 5.84 -10.74 9.35
CA LEU A 369 6.85 -10.74 8.29
C LEU A 369 7.65 -9.44 8.33
N GLU A 370 8.94 -9.55 8.05
CA GLU A 370 9.85 -8.41 8.02
C GLU A 370 9.62 -7.62 6.72
N GLY A 371 9.36 -6.32 6.87
CA GLY A 371 9.42 -5.32 5.82
C GLY A 371 10.26 -4.15 6.32
N VAL A 372 11.41 -3.91 5.69
CA VAL A 372 12.23 -2.74 6.04
C VAL A 372 11.60 -1.51 5.40
N GLU A 373 10.72 -0.83 6.13
CA GLU A 373 10.27 0.50 5.74
C GLU A 373 11.37 1.51 6.06
N VAL A 374 11.81 2.27 5.05
CA VAL A 374 12.77 3.36 5.21
C VAL A 374 12.08 4.71 5.13
N LYS A 375 12.54 5.65 5.94
CA LYS A 375 12.18 7.06 5.86
C LYS A 375 13.34 7.81 5.23
N ILE A 376 13.06 8.53 4.15
CA ILE A 376 14.02 9.42 3.52
C ILE A 376 13.99 10.74 4.27
N GLN A 377 15.12 11.13 4.86
CA GLN A 377 15.31 12.44 5.46
C GLN A 377 15.88 13.36 4.38
N MET A 378 15.20 14.47 4.14
CA MET A 378 15.62 15.47 3.16
C MET A 378 16.17 16.69 3.89
N THR A 379 17.30 17.23 3.44
CA THR A 379 17.83 18.52 3.94
C THR A 379 16.96 19.66 3.44
N ASP A 380 16.64 19.62 2.14
CA ASP A 380 15.79 20.53 1.37
C ASP A 380 15.04 19.72 0.30
N LYS A 381 14.12 20.34 -0.46
CA LYS A 381 13.27 19.64 -1.46
C LYS A 381 14.01 18.77 -2.48
N ASP A 382 15.28 19.08 -2.77
CA ASP A 382 16.03 18.41 -3.83
C ASP A 382 17.16 17.49 -3.32
N ASN A 383 17.43 17.44 -2.01
CA ASN A 383 18.59 16.74 -1.47
C ASN A 383 18.22 15.79 -0.33
N ILE A 384 18.63 14.52 -0.49
CA ILE A 384 18.53 13.48 0.53
C ILE A 384 19.72 13.59 1.49
N ASP A 385 19.43 13.77 2.78
CA ASP A 385 20.39 13.81 3.88
C ASP A 385 20.74 12.40 4.36
N ASP A 386 19.70 11.60 4.62
CA ASP A 386 19.85 10.26 5.20
C ASP A 386 18.66 9.34 4.85
N ILE A 387 18.84 8.04 4.97
CA ILE A 387 17.81 7.01 4.80
C ILE A 387 17.74 6.20 6.09
N ILE A 388 16.73 6.49 6.91
CA ILE A 388 16.62 5.95 8.26
C ILE A 388 15.57 4.84 8.27
N PRO A 389 15.92 3.61 8.69
CA PRO A 389 14.93 2.55 8.91
C PRO A 389 13.92 2.97 9.99
N LYS A 390 12.62 2.80 9.70
CA LYS A 390 11.60 3.00 10.72
C LYS A 390 11.73 1.91 11.79
N LYS A 391 11.82 2.32 13.05
CA LYS A 391 11.82 1.39 14.18
C LYS A 391 10.37 1.04 14.52
N PRO A 392 9.98 -0.25 14.54
CA PRO A 392 8.67 -0.63 15.03
C PRO A 392 8.57 -0.28 16.52
N GLN A 393 7.42 0.26 16.93
CA GLN A 393 7.11 0.56 18.33
C GLN A 393 5.74 -0.03 18.68
N GLU A 394 5.48 -0.25 19.96
CA GLU A 394 4.23 -0.85 20.46
C GLU A 394 2.98 -0.13 19.93
N ILE A 395 3.02 1.21 19.84
CA ILE A 395 1.88 2.00 19.36
C ILE A 395 1.60 1.77 17.87
N HIS A 396 2.63 1.60 17.03
CA HIS A 396 2.44 1.27 15.61
C HIS A 396 1.64 -0.03 15.46
N GLU A 397 2.03 -1.03 16.23
CA GLU A 397 1.38 -2.34 16.21
C GLU A 397 -0.01 -2.29 16.86
N THR A 398 -0.22 -1.40 17.84
CA THR A 398 -1.52 -1.18 18.51
C THR A 398 -2.55 -0.59 17.54
N VAL A 399 -2.17 0.48 16.81
CA VAL A 399 -3.03 1.09 15.78
C VAL A 399 -3.30 0.09 14.67
N ALA A 400 -2.28 -0.61 14.18
CA ALA A 400 -2.43 -1.63 13.14
C ALA A 400 -3.43 -2.72 13.55
N GLU A 401 -3.38 -3.22 14.79
CA GLU A 401 -4.31 -4.25 15.26
C GLU A 401 -5.74 -3.73 15.39
N CYS A 402 -5.94 -2.47 15.81
CA CYS A 402 -7.26 -1.84 15.85
C CYS A 402 -7.86 -1.71 14.43
N MET A 403 -7.04 -1.36 13.44
CA MET A 403 -7.47 -1.28 12.05
C MET A 403 -7.79 -2.66 11.46
N ILE A 404 -6.96 -3.66 11.72
CA ILE A 404 -7.22 -5.05 11.31
C ILE A 404 -8.54 -5.54 11.90
N PHE A 405 -8.77 -5.28 13.19
CA PHE A 405 -10.03 -5.59 13.87
C PHE A 405 -11.24 -4.95 13.19
N ALA A 406 -11.20 -3.64 12.93
CA ALA A 406 -12.30 -2.94 12.28
C ALA A 406 -12.56 -3.50 10.87
N ASN A 407 -11.50 -3.71 10.09
CA ASN A 407 -11.56 -4.28 8.75
C ASN A 407 -12.16 -5.70 8.73
N GLU A 408 -11.75 -6.59 9.63
CA GLU A 408 -12.29 -7.94 9.75
C GLU A 408 -13.80 -7.90 10.07
N TRP A 409 -14.19 -7.10 11.05
CA TRP A 409 -15.58 -7.06 11.50
C TRP A 409 -16.51 -6.38 10.51
N VAL A 410 -16.03 -5.36 9.79
CA VAL A 410 -16.76 -4.80 8.65
C VAL A 410 -16.88 -5.83 7.53
N ALA A 411 -15.80 -6.55 7.20
CA ALA A 411 -15.83 -7.61 6.18
C ALA A 411 -16.88 -8.70 6.48
N ARG A 412 -16.97 -9.15 7.75
CA ARG A 412 -18.00 -10.09 8.21
C ARG A 412 -19.41 -9.50 8.06
N LYS A 413 -19.60 -8.22 8.39
CA LYS A 413 -20.89 -7.53 8.29
C LYS A 413 -21.37 -7.41 6.84
N ILE A 414 -20.51 -6.90 5.95
CA ILE A 414 -20.88 -6.67 4.55
C ILE A 414 -21.02 -7.97 3.77
N SER A 415 -20.21 -9.00 4.05
CA SER A 415 -20.34 -10.30 3.40
C SER A 415 -21.65 -11.00 3.77
N HIS A 416 -22.11 -10.85 5.02
CA HIS A 416 -23.42 -11.37 5.44
C HIS A 416 -24.59 -10.59 4.81
N GLN A 417 -24.49 -9.26 4.70
CA GLN A 417 -25.56 -8.42 4.13
C GLN A 417 -25.60 -8.44 2.60
N LEU A 418 -24.45 -8.63 1.95
CA LEU A 418 -24.28 -8.65 0.49
C LEU A 418 -23.51 -9.92 0.06
N PRO A 419 -24.13 -11.12 0.17
CA PRO A 419 -23.44 -12.40 -0.02
C PRO A 419 -22.79 -12.62 -1.39
N SER A 420 -23.21 -11.88 -2.42
CA SER A 420 -22.71 -12.01 -3.79
C SER A 420 -22.11 -10.72 -4.36
N LYS A 421 -21.98 -9.66 -3.56
CA LYS A 421 -21.58 -8.31 -4.05
C LYS A 421 -20.62 -7.57 -3.13
N ALA A 422 -20.38 -8.02 -1.91
CA ALA A 422 -19.44 -7.36 -1.00
C ALA A 422 -18.03 -7.35 -1.58
N LEU A 423 -17.35 -6.21 -1.49
CA LEU A 423 -15.94 -6.06 -1.80
C LEU A 423 -15.10 -6.52 -0.61
N LEU A 424 -14.23 -7.49 -0.85
CA LEU A 424 -13.30 -8.06 0.12
C LEU A 424 -11.88 -7.97 -0.41
N ARG A 425 -10.90 -8.21 0.46
CA ARG A 425 -9.48 -8.33 0.10
C ARG A 425 -8.97 -9.70 0.54
N SER A 426 -8.59 -10.51 -0.44
CA SER A 426 -8.15 -11.90 -0.22
C SER A 426 -6.64 -12.03 -0.43
N HIS A 427 -6.04 -12.97 0.30
CA HIS A 427 -4.64 -13.35 0.13
C HIS A 427 -4.55 -14.87 0.22
N GLY A 428 -4.38 -15.51 -0.93
CA GLY A 428 -4.29 -16.97 -1.00
C GLY A 428 -2.99 -17.52 -0.41
N ALA A 429 -2.99 -18.81 -0.08
CA ALA A 429 -1.76 -19.48 0.35
C ALA A 429 -0.75 -19.56 -0.82
N PRO A 430 0.53 -19.24 -0.59
CA PRO A 430 1.52 -19.32 -1.65
C PRO A 430 1.76 -20.77 -2.11
N PRO A 431 2.03 -20.98 -3.41
CA PRO A 431 2.51 -22.25 -3.94
C PRO A 431 3.78 -22.72 -3.22
N GLN A 432 3.95 -24.03 -3.04
CA GLN A 432 5.07 -24.58 -2.26
C GLN A 432 6.45 -24.36 -2.90
N ASP A 433 6.50 -24.21 -4.22
CA ASP A 433 7.72 -23.91 -4.97
C ASP A 433 8.23 -22.48 -4.74
N MET A 434 7.37 -21.54 -4.34
CA MET A 434 7.79 -20.18 -3.97
C MET A 434 8.67 -20.16 -2.70
N PHE A 435 8.55 -21.17 -1.84
CA PHE A 435 9.32 -21.28 -0.61
C PHE A 435 10.65 -22.04 -0.76
N SER A 436 11.05 -22.45 -1.97
CA SER A 436 12.27 -23.25 -2.17
C SER A 436 13.51 -22.53 -1.64
N SER A 437 13.72 -21.28 -2.07
CA SER A 437 14.85 -20.45 -1.64
C SER A 437 14.88 -20.26 -0.12
N LEU A 438 13.72 -19.98 0.49
CA LEU A 438 13.60 -19.85 1.95
C LEU A 438 14.04 -21.15 2.65
N LYS A 439 13.56 -22.30 2.19
CA LYS A 439 13.89 -23.61 2.80
C LYS A 439 15.36 -23.96 2.62
N GLU A 440 15.93 -23.71 1.43
CA GLU A 440 17.34 -23.94 1.13
C GLU A 440 18.23 -23.07 2.04
N CYS A 441 17.96 -21.77 2.12
CA CYS A 441 18.72 -20.84 2.97
C CYS A 441 18.60 -21.18 4.46
N ALA A 442 17.39 -21.51 4.94
CA ALA A 442 17.18 -21.91 6.33
C ALA A 442 17.94 -23.20 6.66
N SER A 443 17.87 -24.20 5.77
CA SER A 443 18.55 -25.49 5.97
C SER A 443 20.07 -25.34 6.00
N ALA A 444 20.64 -24.42 5.22
CA ALA A 444 22.07 -24.11 5.25
C ALA A 444 22.54 -23.55 6.60
N ARG A 445 21.64 -22.93 7.38
CA ARG A 445 21.89 -22.48 8.75
C ARG A 445 21.35 -23.46 9.81
N GLY A 446 20.91 -24.66 9.41
CA GLY A 446 20.44 -25.70 10.32
C GLY A 446 18.98 -25.56 10.78
N TYR A 447 18.21 -24.64 10.20
CA TYR A 447 16.80 -24.42 10.54
C TYR A 447 15.85 -25.16 9.60
N VAL A 448 14.72 -25.63 10.13
CA VAL A 448 13.67 -26.31 9.36
C VAL A 448 12.40 -25.46 9.33
N ILE A 449 12.15 -24.80 8.19
CA ILE A 449 10.96 -23.97 7.97
C ILE A 449 9.79 -24.80 7.44
N LYS A 450 8.65 -24.76 8.13
CA LYS A 450 7.47 -25.59 7.86
C LYS A 450 6.39 -24.79 7.12
N THR A 451 6.29 -24.97 5.81
CA THR A 451 5.42 -24.15 4.93
C THR A 451 4.05 -24.76 4.62
N SER A 452 3.61 -25.77 5.39
CA SER A 452 2.36 -26.50 5.11
C SER A 452 1.09 -25.73 5.51
N SER A 453 1.21 -24.70 6.33
CA SER A 453 0.15 -23.79 6.75
C SER A 453 0.79 -22.50 7.27
N ASN A 454 0.03 -21.41 7.29
CA ASN A 454 0.45 -20.14 7.91
C ASN A 454 0.90 -20.31 9.37
N LEU A 455 0.16 -21.05 10.21
CA LEU A 455 0.51 -21.27 11.61
C LEU A 455 1.85 -22.00 11.78
N LYS A 456 2.05 -23.11 11.06
CA LYS A 456 3.34 -23.83 11.10
C LYS A 456 4.48 -22.99 10.56
N LEU A 457 4.23 -22.13 9.57
CA LEU A 457 5.23 -21.24 9.02
C LEU A 457 5.65 -20.21 10.08
N ALA A 458 4.67 -19.51 10.68
CA ALA A 458 4.89 -18.58 11.79
C ALA A 458 5.74 -19.22 12.90
N GLN A 459 5.26 -20.34 13.45
CA GLN A 459 5.95 -21.05 14.52
C GLN A 459 7.37 -21.48 14.14
N SER A 460 7.59 -21.95 12.91
CA SER A 460 8.94 -22.35 12.49
C SER A 460 9.88 -21.16 12.28
N LEU A 461 9.36 -19.99 11.87
CA LEU A 461 10.13 -18.75 11.76
C LEU A 461 10.44 -18.18 13.16
N ASP A 462 9.48 -18.21 14.09
CA ASP A 462 9.68 -17.74 15.46
C ASP A 462 10.73 -18.57 16.21
N ASN A 463 10.84 -19.86 15.88
CA ASN A 463 11.87 -20.75 16.44
C ASN A 463 13.23 -20.67 15.72
N ALA A 464 13.31 -20.00 14.57
CA ALA A 464 14.54 -19.89 13.78
C ALA A 464 15.41 -18.71 14.24
N VAL A 465 15.78 -18.71 15.53
CA VAL A 465 16.60 -17.67 16.16
C VAL A 465 18.04 -18.18 16.25
N ASP A 466 18.98 -17.40 15.72
CA ASP A 466 20.41 -17.65 15.81
C ASP A 466 20.96 -16.84 16.98
N GLU A 467 21.58 -17.51 17.95
CA GLU A 467 22.11 -16.88 19.17
C GLU A 467 23.32 -15.98 18.88
N PHE A 468 24.03 -16.22 17.77
CA PHE A 468 25.24 -15.48 17.39
C PHE A 468 24.96 -14.39 16.36
N ASP A 469 23.92 -14.55 15.54
CA ASP A 469 23.59 -13.61 14.45
C ASP A 469 22.06 -13.34 14.37
N PRO A 470 21.55 -12.33 15.10
CA PRO A 470 20.13 -11.97 15.10
C PRO A 470 19.57 -11.59 13.72
N GLU A 471 20.42 -11.22 12.76
CA GLU A 471 19.99 -10.84 11.41
C GLU A 471 19.51 -12.05 10.59
N VAL A 472 19.91 -13.28 10.97
CA VAL A 472 19.46 -14.50 10.30
C VAL A 472 17.94 -14.59 10.28
N ASN A 473 17.28 -14.37 11.42
CA ASN A 473 15.83 -14.46 11.49
C ASN A 473 15.15 -13.41 10.61
N LYS A 474 15.68 -12.18 10.59
CA LYS A 474 15.17 -11.09 9.74
C LYS A 474 15.27 -11.44 8.26
N VAL A 475 16.43 -11.96 7.82
CA VAL A 475 16.62 -12.41 6.43
C VAL A 475 15.65 -13.54 6.08
N LEU A 476 15.45 -14.52 6.98
CA LEU A 476 14.46 -15.59 6.76
C LEU A 476 13.03 -15.04 6.65
N ARG A 477 12.66 -14.05 7.47
CA ARG A 477 11.34 -13.38 7.37
C ARG A 477 11.21 -12.58 6.08
N MET A 478 12.25 -11.88 5.62
CA MET A 478 12.26 -11.19 4.32
C MET A 478 12.08 -12.17 3.15
N LEU A 479 12.78 -13.31 3.17
CA LEU A 479 12.61 -14.38 2.17
C LEU A 479 11.20 -14.98 2.22
N ALA A 480 10.61 -15.10 3.42
CA ALA A 480 9.21 -15.50 3.57
C ALA A 480 8.26 -14.46 2.96
N THR A 481 8.50 -13.15 3.16
CA THR A 481 7.75 -12.07 2.49
C THR A 481 7.82 -12.20 0.97
N GLN A 482 9.01 -12.42 0.40
CA GLN A 482 9.20 -12.60 -1.04
C GLN A 482 8.53 -13.87 -1.59
N SER A 483 8.31 -14.87 -0.74
CA SER A 483 7.61 -16.10 -1.10
C SER A 483 6.09 -15.93 -1.13
N MET A 484 5.55 -14.83 -0.58
CA MET A 484 4.10 -14.56 -0.56
C MET A 484 3.58 -14.18 -1.95
N ILE A 485 2.28 -14.38 -2.17
CA ILE A 485 1.61 -13.92 -3.38
C ILE A 485 0.99 -12.54 -3.14
N GLN A 486 0.67 -11.82 -4.22
CA GLN A 486 -0.01 -10.53 -4.10
C GLN A 486 -1.43 -10.73 -3.52
N ALA A 487 -1.79 -9.89 -2.54
CA ALA A 487 -3.16 -9.81 -2.04
C ALA A 487 -4.03 -9.00 -3.03
N LEU A 488 -5.24 -9.48 -3.31
CA LEU A 488 -6.12 -8.94 -4.34
C LEU A 488 -7.49 -8.58 -3.77
N TYR A 489 -8.09 -7.50 -4.29
CA TYR A 489 -9.50 -7.22 -4.08
C TYR A 489 -10.37 -8.23 -4.85
N THR A 490 -11.45 -8.71 -4.24
CA THR A 490 -12.38 -9.68 -4.82
C THR A 490 -13.80 -9.39 -4.36
N SER A 491 -14.79 -9.75 -5.17
CA SER A 491 -16.19 -9.77 -4.74
C SER A 491 -16.55 -11.11 -4.09
N THR A 492 -17.47 -11.12 -3.13
CA THR A 492 -18.06 -12.36 -2.59
C THR A 492 -18.83 -13.17 -3.63
N GLY A 493 -19.23 -12.55 -4.75
CA GLY A 493 -19.83 -13.27 -5.88
C GLY A 493 -18.82 -14.04 -6.75
N SER A 494 -17.51 -13.92 -6.48
CA SER A 494 -16.48 -14.66 -7.20
C SER A 494 -16.27 -16.06 -6.61
N ASN A 495 -15.71 -16.98 -7.41
CA ASN A 495 -15.39 -18.34 -6.95
C ASN A 495 -14.02 -18.42 -6.21
N HIS A 496 -13.47 -17.28 -5.79
CA HIS A 496 -12.15 -17.25 -5.15
C HIS A 496 -12.24 -17.50 -3.64
N LYS A 497 -11.15 -18.03 -3.07
CA LYS A 497 -11.03 -18.16 -1.61
C LYS A 497 -10.98 -16.77 -0.97
N LEU A 498 -11.80 -16.54 0.04
CA LEU A 498 -11.94 -15.24 0.71
C LEU A 498 -10.98 -15.03 1.88
N SER A 499 -10.29 -16.09 2.30
CA SER A 499 -9.33 -16.06 3.41
C SER A 499 -8.11 -15.19 3.12
N HIS A 500 -7.52 -14.65 4.18
CA HIS A 500 -6.29 -13.88 4.14
C HIS A 500 -5.14 -14.62 4.85
N TYR A 501 -4.31 -15.32 4.06
CA TYR A 501 -3.24 -16.21 4.54
C TYR A 501 -2.28 -15.52 5.51
N GLY A 502 -1.77 -14.34 5.15
CA GLY A 502 -0.81 -13.61 5.98
C GLY A 502 -1.37 -13.07 7.30
N LEU A 503 -2.67 -12.79 7.36
CA LEU A 503 -3.31 -12.25 8.57
C LEU A 503 -3.90 -13.35 9.45
N GLY A 504 -4.02 -14.58 8.95
CA GLY A 504 -4.71 -15.65 9.68
C GLY A 504 -6.21 -15.38 9.88
N ILE A 505 -6.85 -14.66 8.95
CA ILE A 505 -8.25 -14.21 9.03
C ILE A 505 -9.07 -14.83 7.88
N GLU A 506 -10.30 -15.25 8.15
CA GLU A 506 -11.18 -15.90 7.16
C GLU A 506 -11.84 -14.92 6.19
N CYS A 507 -12.15 -13.71 6.64
CA CYS A 507 -12.84 -12.69 5.86
C CYS A 507 -12.26 -11.31 6.19
N TYR A 508 -11.71 -10.64 5.19
CA TYR A 508 -11.02 -9.36 5.35
C TYR A 508 -11.38 -8.38 4.24
N THR A 509 -11.39 -7.10 4.54
CA THR A 509 -11.58 -6.01 3.57
C THR A 509 -10.74 -4.81 3.98
N HIS A 510 -10.74 -3.75 3.18
CA HIS A 510 -10.28 -2.45 3.64
C HIS A 510 -11.47 -1.51 3.82
N PHE A 511 -11.50 -0.83 4.95
CA PHE A 511 -12.53 0.11 5.36
C PHE A 511 -11.94 1.36 6.02
N THR A 512 -10.74 1.26 6.59
CA THR A 512 -10.19 2.24 7.53
C THR A 512 -9.43 3.40 6.90
N SER A 513 -9.42 3.55 5.58
CA SER A 513 -8.72 4.66 4.91
C SER A 513 -9.40 5.19 3.63
N PRO A 514 -10.68 5.64 3.72
CA PRO A 514 -11.45 6.08 2.55
C PRO A 514 -10.99 7.39 1.93
N ILE A 515 -10.15 8.19 2.60
CA ILE A 515 -9.57 9.41 2.00
C ILE A 515 -8.57 9.05 0.89
N ARG A 516 -7.86 7.93 1.06
CA ARG A 516 -6.72 7.53 0.22
C ARG A 516 -6.89 6.21 -0.51
N ARG A 517 -8.00 5.48 -0.32
CA ARG A 517 -8.30 4.23 -1.03
C ARG A 517 -9.76 4.16 -1.44
N TYR A 518 -10.01 4.01 -2.74
CA TYR A 518 -11.36 3.93 -3.28
C TYR A 518 -12.09 2.66 -2.83
N ALA A 519 -11.35 1.57 -2.60
CA ALA A 519 -11.91 0.33 -2.08
C ALA A 519 -12.58 0.49 -0.70
N ASP A 520 -12.11 1.42 0.13
CA ASP A 520 -12.66 1.70 1.45
C ASP A 520 -13.92 2.60 1.36
N LEU A 521 -14.07 3.34 0.26
CA LEU A 521 -15.25 4.17 -0.01
C LEU A 521 -16.45 3.35 -0.51
N LEU A 522 -16.20 2.24 -1.21
CA LEU A 522 -17.20 1.30 -1.75
C LEU A 522 -17.89 0.49 -0.64
#